data_AF-A0A1I1GNB0-F1
#
_entry.id   AF-A0A1I1GNB0-F1
#
_cell.length_a   1.000
_cell.length_b   1.000
_cell.length_c   1.000
_cell.angle_alpha   90.00
_cell.angle_beta   90.00
_cell.angle_gamma   90.00
#
_symmetry.space_group_name_H-M   'P 1'
#
loop_
_entity.id
_entity.type
_entity.pdbx_description
1 polymer ?
#
loop_
_entity_poly.entity_id
_entity_poly.type
_entity_poly.pdbx_seq_one_letter_code
_entity_poly.pdbx_strand_id
1 'polypeptide(L)' 'MGDLSEEMRMPTACPECGSHSVRLSEVKNPADKVFCSSCNTVRGIYADLKKELENKPKSETEQLLEEVVNKKGDAPEPSR' A
#
# COMPACT_ATOMS: atom_id res chain seq x y z
N MET A 1 14.03 19.94 18.49
CA MET A 1 13.51 20.52 17.24
C MET A 1 13.29 19.34 16.33
N GLY A 2 12.03 18.93 16.18
CA GLY A 2 11.69 17.65 15.54
C GLY A 2 11.95 17.74 14.06
N ASP A 3 12.78 16.85 13.53
CA ASP A 3 12.84 16.58 12.12
C ASP A 3 11.41 16.21 11.67
N LEU A 4 10.72 17.13 11.00
CA LEU A 4 9.33 16.98 10.50
C LEU A 4 9.30 15.99 9.31
N SER A 5 9.90 14.83 9.50
CA SER A 5 9.99 13.75 8.53
C SER A 5 9.18 12.57 9.07
N GLU A 6 8.06 12.30 8.40
CA GLU A 6 7.24 11.13 8.67
C GLU A 6 7.87 9.90 8.03
N GLU A 7 7.79 8.76 8.72
CA GLU A 7 8.31 7.49 8.24
C GLU A 7 7.14 6.61 7.77
N MET A 8 7.15 6.23 6.49
CA MET A 8 6.10 5.45 5.85
C MET A 8 6.67 4.15 5.27
N ARG A 9 5.88 3.08 5.25
CA ARG A 9 6.23 1.86 4.53
C ARG A 9 5.64 1.87 3.13
N MET A 10 6.50 1.64 2.15
CA MET A 10 6.14 1.48 0.76
C MET A 10 6.04 0.01 0.35
N PRO A 11 5.16 -0.31 -0.61
CA PRO A 11 5.03 -1.66 -1.17
C PRO A 11 6.28 -2.06 -1.96
N THR A 12 6.99 -1.09 -2.52
CA THR A 12 8.19 -1.29 -3.32
C THR A 12 9.43 -1.18 -2.43
N ALA A 13 10.28 -2.20 -2.50
CA ALA A 13 11.52 -2.25 -1.76
C ALA A 13 12.56 -1.27 -2.31
N CYS A 14 13.55 -0.94 -1.48
CA CYS A 14 14.69 -0.17 -1.93
C CYS A 14 15.61 -0.96 -2.88
N PRO A 15 15.81 -0.64 -4.17
CA PRO A 15 16.85 -1.24 -5.01
C PRO A 15 18.24 -1.23 -4.38
N GLU A 16 18.59 -0.22 -3.58
CA GLU A 16 19.92 -0.13 -2.98
C GLU A 16 20.08 -1.03 -1.76
N CYS A 17 19.08 -1.07 -0.86
CA CYS A 17 19.23 -1.71 0.46
C CYS A 17 18.12 -2.69 0.83
N GLY A 18 17.12 -2.89 -0.02
CA GLY A 18 15.96 -3.77 0.22
C GLY A 18 14.93 -3.23 1.21
N SER A 19 15.16 -2.08 1.86
CA SER A 19 14.23 -1.54 2.86
C SER A 19 12.94 -1.01 2.23
N HIS A 20 11.83 -1.29 2.88
CA HIS A 20 10.51 -0.77 2.52
C HIS A 20 10.16 0.55 3.22
N SER A 21 10.97 0.96 4.21
CA SER A 21 10.76 2.19 4.97
C SER A 21 11.34 3.39 4.23
N VAL A 22 10.53 4.45 4.15
CA VAL A 22 10.92 5.73 3.56
C VAL A 22 10.62 6.88 4.51
N ARG A 23 11.44 7.92 4.46
CA ARG A 23 11.21 9.22 5.10
C ARG A 23 10.74 10.23 4.07
N LEU A 24 9.69 10.95 4.43
CA LEU A 24 9.08 12.02 3.65
C LEU A 24 8.72 13.19 4.57
N SER A 25 8.56 14.39 4.03
CA SER A 25 8.15 15.54 4.83
C SER A 25 6.72 15.36 5.38
N GLU A 26 6.50 15.75 6.64
CA GLU A 26 5.19 15.72 7.32
C GLU A 26 4.11 16.52 6.56
N VAL A 27 4.54 17.56 5.84
CA VAL A 27 3.69 18.42 5.00
C VAL A 27 3.07 17.65 3.82
N LYS A 28 3.54 16.44 3.49
CA LYS A 28 3.02 15.56 2.42
C LYS A 28 2.90 16.28 1.07
N ASN A 29 3.90 17.11 0.76
CA ASN A 29 3.89 17.89 -0.47
C ASN A 29 4.17 16.97 -1.68
N PRO A 30 3.36 17.00 -2.75
CA PRO A 30 3.50 16.08 -3.90
C PRO A 30 4.83 16.22 -4.66
N ALA A 31 5.45 17.40 -4.60
CA ALA A 31 6.76 17.67 -5.18
C ALA A 31 7.93 17.32 -4.24
N ASP A 32 7.64 16.85 -3.02
CA ASP A 32 8.67 16.51 -2.05
C ASP A 32 9.39 15.22 -2.44
N LYS A 33 10.70 15.19 -2.20
CA LYS A 33 11.52 14.02 -2.46
C LYS A 33 11.40 13.05 -1.31
N VAL A 34 11.20 11.79 -1.64
CA VAL A 34 11.13 10.70 -0.67
C VAL A 34 12.47 9.99 -0.63
N PHE A 35 12.97 9.78 0.58
CA PHE A 35 14.26 9.16 0.84
C PHE A 35 14.06 7.83 1.55
N CYS A 36 14.91 6.85 1.32
CA CYS A 36 14.86 5.60 2.08
C CYS A 36 15.32 5.85 3.53
N SER A 37 14.57 5.39 4.53
CA SER A 37 14.94 5.58 5.94
C SER A 37 16.22 4.85 6.33
N SER A 38 16.62 3.82 5.59
CA SER A 38 17.77 2.97 5.92
C SER A 38 19.07 3.37 5.24
N CYS A 39 19.02 3.79 3.98
CA CYS A 39 20.22 4.16 3.20
C CYS A 39 20.23 5.62 2.76
N ASN A 40 19.17 6.37 3.04
CA ASN A 40 18.97 7.76 2.64
C ASN A 40 19.04 8.03 1.11
N THR A 41 18.90 6.98 0.30
CA THR A 41 18.82 7.10 -1.15
C THR A 41 17.49 7.74 -1.56
N VAL A 42 17.56 8.66 -2.53
CA VAL A 42 16.39 9.26 -3.19
C VAL A 42 15.62 8.17 -3.94
N ARG A 43 14.36 7.95 -3.54
CA ARG A 43 13.46 6.98 -4.18
C ARG A 43 12.75 7.61 -5.37
N GLY A 44 12.36 8.88 -5.23
CA GLY A 44 11.51 9.59 -6.18
C GLY A 44 10.76 10.73 -5.49
N ILE A 45 9.66 11.18 -6.10
CA ILE A 45 8.76 12.18 -5.53
C ILE A 45 7.55 11.52 -4.87
N TYR A 46 7.00 12.16 -3.84
CA TYR A 46 5.86 11.62 -3.10
C TYR A 46 4.63 11.38 -4.00
N ALA A 47 4.37 12.25 -4.98
CA ALA A 47 3.24 12.08 -5.89
C ALA A 47 3.29 10.78 -6.70
N ASP A 48 4.48 10.38 -7.17
CA ASP A 48 4.67 9.18 -7.97
C ASP A 48 4.51 7.92 -7.10
N LEU A 49 5.12 7.93 -5.93
CA LEU A 49 5.06 6.87 -4.94
C LEU A 49 3.64 6.68 -4.38
N LYS A 50 2.91 7.78 -4.18
CA LYS A 50 1.49 7.75 -3.80
C LYS A 50 0.63 7.17 -4.91
N LYS A 51 0.90 7.56 -6.17
CA LYS A 51 0.21 6.98 -7.32
C LYS A 51 0.50 5.48 -7.44
N GLU A 52 1.72 5.03 -7.19
CA GLU A 52 2.06 3.60 -7.13
C GLU A 52 1.30 2.89 -5.99
N LEU A 53 1.17 3.53 -4.82
CA LEU A 53 0.40 3.00 -3.70
C LEU A 53 -1.10 2.88 -4.00
N GLU A 54 -1.67 3.87 -4.68
CA GLU A 54 -3.08 3.90 -5.09
C GLU A 54 -3.35 2.99 -6.30
N ASN A 55 -2.38 2.85 -7.21
CA ASN A 55 -2.50 2.09 -8.45
C ASN A 55 -2.04 0.63 -8.31
N LYS A 56 -1.32 0.27 -7.24
CA LYS A 56 -1.04 -1.13 -6.94
C LYS A 56 -2.39 -1.83 -6.76
N PRO A 57 -2.75 -2.74 -7.66
CA PRO A 57 -4.11 -3.18 -7.79
C PRO A 57 -4.52 -3.91 -6.51
N LYS A 58 -5.70 -3.57 -6.01
CA LYS A 58 -6.61 -4.60 -5.49
C LYS A 58 -6.81 -5.60 -6.63
N SER A 59 -5.83 -6.47 -6.83
CA SER A 59 -5.81 -7.45 -7.90
C SER A 59 -6.88 -8.47 -7.55
N GLU A 60 -8.09 -8.23 -8.07
CA GLU A 60 -9.13 -9.22 -8.36
C GLU A 60 -9.66 -10.10 -7.22
N THR A 61 -9.15 -9.96 -5.99
CA THR A 61 -9.49 -10.88 -4.89
C THR A 61 -10.74 -10.43 -4.12
N GLU A 62 -11.13 -9.15 -4.20
CA GLU A 62 -12.35 -8.66 -3.54
C GLU A 62 -13.64 -8.96 -4.32
N GLN A 63 -13.57 -9.19 -5.64
CA GLN A 63 -14.77 -9.58 -6.41
C GLN A 63 -15.09 -11.08 -6.29
N LEU A 64 -14.14 -11.92 -5.88
CA LEU A 64 -14.34 -13.36 -5.72
C LEU A 64 -14.91 -13.76 -4.34
N LEU A 65 -14.88 -12.88 -3.34
CA LEU A 65 -15.43 -13.17 -2.01
C LEU A 65 -16.95 -12.98 -1.93
N GLU A 66 -17.54 -12.11 -2.74
CA GLU A 66 -18.99 -11.82 -2.67
C GLU A 66 -19.87 -12.91 -3.33
N GLU A 67 -19.35 -13.73 -4.24
CA GLU A 67 -20.14 -14.77 -4.90
C GLU A 67 -20.24 -16.10 -4.12
N VAL A 68 -19.33 -16.39 -3.18
CA VAL A 68 -19.31 -17.67 -2.44
C VAL A 68 -20.27 -17.69 -1.24
N VAL A 69 -20.59 -16.53 -0.66
CA VAL A 69 -21.47 -16.43 0.53
C VAL A 69 -22.96 -16.50 0.19
N ASN A 70 -23.37 -16.39 -1.08
CA ASN A 70 -24.79 -16.40 -1.44
C ASN A 70 -25.36 -17.75 -1.88
N LYS A 71 -24.57 -18.84 -1.84
CA LYS A 71 -25.03 -20.20 -2.22
C LYS A 71 -25.38 -21.13 -1.04
N LYS A 72 -25.33 -20.64 0.22
CA LYS A 72 -25.74 -21.40 1.42
C LYS A 72 -27.17 -21.08 1.89
N GLY A 73 -28.02 -20.55 1.01
CA GLY A 73 -29.41 -20.19 1.32
C GLY A 73 -30.47 -21.14 0.76
N ASP A 74 -30.12 -22.12 -0.08
CA ASP A 74 -31.08 -23.06 -0.66
C ASP A 74 -30.62 -24.50 -0.43
N ALA A 75 -31.01 -25.04 0.73
CA ALA A 75 -31.09 -26.48 0.93
C ALA A 75 -32.54 -26.76 1.34
N PRO A 76 -33.34 -27.46 0.51
CA PRO A 76 -34.65 -27.93 0.92
C PRO A 76 -34.48 -28.95 2.06
N GLU A 77 -35.22 -28.71 3.14
CA GLU A 77 -35.44 -29.62 4.26
C GLU A 77 -35.82 -31.03 3.73
N PRO A 78 -35.01 -32.08 3.95
CA PRO A 78 -35.45 -33.43 3.65
C PRO A 78 -36.33 -33.92 4.80
N SER A 79 -37.58 -34.21 4.46
CA SER A 79 -38.54 -34.90 5.33
C SER A 79 -37.93 -36.13 6.01
N ARG A 80 -38.10 -36.22 7.33
CA ARG A 80 -38.17 -37.50 8.03
C ARG A 80 -39.09 -37.43 9.24
#